data_AF-A0A820DQK8-F1
#
_entry.id   AF-A0A820DQK8-F1
#
_cell.length_a   1.000
_cell.length_b   1.000
_cell.length_c   1.000
_cell.angle_alpha   90.00
_cell.angle_beta   90.00
_cell.angle_gamma   90.00
#
_symmetry.space_group_name_H-M   'P 1'
#
loop_
_entity.id
_entity.type
_entity.pdbx_description
1 polymer ?
#
loop_
_entity_poly.entity_id
_entity_poly.type
_entity_poly.pdbx_seq_one_letter_code
_entity_poly.pdbx_strand_id
1 'polypeptide(L)'
;MAKAESPADTPADYDDERPNHMIFWLDPAIANPAEYQHLKKAFGSNTDPRCENWTMLLDKDYDDLLASDIPSTIEFEGVIFLLQAFADEESCLAAFEKNQDKRIFFITSGLMGEKIVPKVVERYRHIFTDLITNTPYLSIYIFCHNTMYHGNWAVQYDDYVLIFDFDSDLLRRMTRDIAIYFRERGERMPKDNNIEGALKHLHWAKRLWYQYEKIKQDYKTDYPKMVSESKQMREIDELIKRTEAMLPKGSSLNDHHSNDHSDGEMDTQASEPGE
;
A
#
# COMPACT_ATOMS: atom_id res chain seq x y z
N MET A 1 -9.62 6.19 37.39
CA MET A 1 -10.37 6.32 36.12
C MET A 1 -9.45 7.01 35.14
N ALA A 2 -8.85 6.25 34.22
CA ALA A 2 -7.96 6.79 33.20
C ALA A 2 -8.82 7.49 32.13
N LYS A 3 -8.44 8.72 31.77
CA LYS A 3 -9.03 9.44 30.63
C LYS A 3 -8.58 8.75 29.36
N ALA A 4 -9.54 8.36 28.51
CA ALA A 4 -9.26 7.96 27.15
C ALA A 4 -8.66 9.17 26.40
N GLU A 5 -7.47 9.00 25.85
CA GLU A 5 -6.85 9.97 24.96
C GLU A 5 -7.61 10.00 23.63
N SER A 6 -7.88 11.21 23.15
CA SER A 6 -8.50 11.46 21.86
C SER A 6 -7.52 11.02 20.76
N PRO A 7 -7.99 10.35 19.69
CA PRO A 7 -7.13 10.04 18.55
C PRO A 7 -6.60 11.35 17.94
N ALA A 8 -5.30 11.36 17.64
CA ALA A 8 -4.59 12.46 17.02
C ALA A 8 -5.19 12.79 15.64
N ASP A 9 -5.20 14.09 15.32
CA ASP A 9 -5.70 14.64 14.07
C ASP A 9 -5.05 13.93 12.88
N THR A 10 -5.88 13.22 12.15
CA THR A 10 -5.50 12.42 11.00
C THR A 10 -5.52 13.32 9.75
N PRO A 11 -4.55 13.24 8.82
CA PRO A 11 -4.52 14.12 7.65
C PRO A 11 -5.81 14.05 6.85
N ALA A 12 -6.29 15.20 6.35
CA ALA A 12 -7.61 15.41 5.74
C ALA A 12 -7.90 14.63 4.42
N ASP A 13 -7.01 13.72 4.02
CA ASP A 13 -7.14 12.81 2.87
C ASP A 13 -7.53 11.37 3.29
N TYR A 14 -7.92 11.20 4.56
CA TYR A 14 -8.31 9.91 5.12
C TYR A 14 -9.56 9.35 4.42
N ASP A 15 -9.52 8.06 4.11
CA ASP A 15 -10.72 7.32 3.74
C ASP A 15 -11.56 7.20 5.01
N ASP A 16 -12.58 8.04 5.13
CA ASP A 16 -13.35 8.23 6.36
C ASP A 16 -14.01 6.94 6.87
N GLU A 17 -14.06 5.87 6.06
CA GLU A 17 -14.66 4.60 6.45
C GLU A 17 -13.86 3.37 5.97
N ARG A 18 -12.71 3.10 6.63
CA ARG A 18 -11.94 1.83 6.62
C ARG A 18 -11.28 1.46 5.26
N PRO A 19 -9.95 1.29 5.20
CA PRO A 19 -9.29 0.82 3.99
C PRO A 19 -9.92 -0.49 3.49
N ASN A 20 -10.41 -0.50 2.25
CA ASN A 20 -11.00 -1.68 1.61
C ASN A 20 -9.95 -2.64 1.03
N HIS A 21 -8.67 -2.32 1.22
CA HIS A 21 -7.52 -3.06 0.73
C HIS A 21 -6.56 -3.36 1.88
N MET A 22 -5.99 -4.56 1.84
CA MET A 22 -5.28 -5.15 2.94
C MET A 22 -4.10 -5.98 2.44
N ILE A 23 -3.02 -5.97 3.20
CA ILE A 23 -1.87 -6.84 3.01
C ILE A 23 -1.91 -7.90 4.11
N PHE A 24 -1.88 -9.16 3.69
CA PHE A 24 -1.62 -10.28 4.59
C PHE A 24 -0.19 -10.73 4.38
N TRP A 25 0.54 -10.97 5.46
CA TRP A 25 1.88 -11.51 5.39
C TRP A 25 2.02 -12.74 6.29
N LEU A 26 2.05 -13.93 5.69
CA LEU A 26 2.26 -15.19 6.40
C LEU A 26 3.71 -15.65 6.29
N ASP A 27 4.47 -15.41 7.34
CA ASP A 27 5.81 -15.97 7.51
C ASP A 27 6.24 -15.93 8.99
N PRO A 28 6.57 -17.08 9.62
CA PRO A 28 7.05 -17.09 11.00
C PRO A 28 8.37 -16.32 11.20
N ALA A 29 9.15 -16.13 10.14
CA ALA A 29 10.41 -15.39 10.19
C ALA A 29 10.24 -13.87 10.03
N ILE A 30 9.02 -13.36 9.84
CA ILE A 30 8.80 -11.90 9.69
C ILE A 30 9.22 -11.11 10.95
N ALA A 31 9.16 -11.70 12.15
CA ALA A 31 9.70 -11.06 13.36
C ALA A 31 11.23 -10.96 13.37
N ASN A 32 11.94 -11.78 12.60
CA ASN A 32 13.40 -11.84 12.67
C ASN A 32 14.04 -10.57 12.07
N PRO A 33 14.84 -9.80 12.82
CA PRO A 33 15.55 -8.61 12.32
C PRO A 33 16.52 -8.88 11.17
N ALA A 34 17.02 -10.11 11.07
CA ALA A 34 17.92 -10.52 10.00
C ALA A 34 17.19 -10.80 8.67
N GLU A 35 15.87 -10.99 8.71
CA GLU A 35 15.07 -11.41 7.58
C GLU A 35 14.27 -10.25 6.99
N TYR A 36 14.08 -10.29 5.67
CA TYR A 36 13.21 -9.37 4.93
C TYR A 36 13.54 -7.88 5.08
N GLN A 37 14.80 -7.53 5.38
CA GLN A 37 15.17 -6.16 5.75
C GLN A 37 14.73 -5.09 4.75
N HIS A 38 14.84 -5.31 3.44
CA HIS A 38 14.39 -4.31 2.47
C HIS A 38 12.88 -4.35 2.25
N LEU A 39 12.26 -5.55 2.27
CA LEU A 39 10.82 -5.70 2.12
C LEU A 39 10.07 -5.02 3.28
N LYS A 40 10.55 -5.18 4.52
CA LYS A 40 10.00 -4.52 5.70
C LYS A 40 10.07 -2.99 5.61
N LYS A 41 11.14 -2.45 5.03
CA LYS A 41 11.36 -1.00 4.87
C LYS A 41 10.39 -0.34 3.89
N ALA A 42 9.69 -1.11 3.07
CA ALA A 42 8.67 -0.57 2.16
C ALA A 42 7.37 -0.18 2.89
N PHE A 43 7.23 -0.54 4.17
CA PHE A 43 6.04 -0.27 4.97
C PHE A 43 6.36 0.75 6.07
N GLY A 44 5.70 1.91 5.98
CA GLY A 44 5.71 2.95 6.98
C GLY A 44 4.55 2.81 7.97
N SER A 45 4.70 3.41 9.15
CA SER A 45 3.68 3.59 10.18
C SER A 45 3.77 4.98 10.80
N ASN A 46 2.63 5.50 11.27
CA ASN A 46 2.51 6.74 12.03
C ASN A 46 2.26 6.47 13.53
N THR A 47 2.60 5.28 14.02
CA THR A 47 2.38 4.88 15.41
C THR A 47 3.21 5.65 16.44
N ASP A 48 4.25 6.40 16.04
CA ASP A 48 4.92 7.35 16.93
C ASP A 48 4.13 8.68 16.96
N PRO A 49 3.43 9.01 18.07
CA PRO A 49 2.64 10.24 18.17
C PRO A 49 3.49 11.52 18.14
N ARG A 50 4.83 11.40 18.16
CA ARG A 50 5.77 12.53 18.08
C ARG A 50 6.18 12.84 16.64
N CYS A 51 5.79 12.00 15.68
CA CYS A 51 6.13 12.14 14.28
C CYS A 51 4.88 12.48 13.46
N GLU A 52 4.85 13.66 12.85
CA GLU A 52 3.82 14.02 11.87
C GLU A 52 3.97 13.24 10.55
N ASN A 53 5.16 12.65 10.33
CA ASN A 53 5.50 11.90 9.13
C ASN A 53 5.49 10.39 9.39
N TRP A 54 5.13 9.62 8.35
CA TRP A 54 5.28 8.18 8.34
C TRP A 54 6.74 7.78 8.54
N THR A 55 6.98 6.83 9.45
CA THR A 55 8.29 6.27 9.77
C THR A 55 8.31 4.79 9.43
N MET A 56 9.44 4.25 8.97
CA MET A 56 9.51 2.82 8.66
C MET A 56 9.15 1.97 9.88
N LEU A 57 8.39 0.89 9.66
CA LEU A 57 8.15 -0.11 10.71
C LEU A 57 9.47 -0.67 11.24
N LEU A 58 9.59 -0.71 12.56
CA LEU A 58 10.70 -1.31 13.29
C LEU A 58 10.40 -2.80 13.53
N ASP A 59 11.42 -3.59 13.83
CA ASP A 59 11.22 -5.03 14.11
C ASP A 59 10.24 -5.29 15.26
N LYS A 60 10.24 -4.42 16.28
CA LYS A 60 9.26 -4.49 17.37
C LYS A 60 7.82 -4.34 16.88
N ASP A 61 7.58 -3.51 15.87
CA ASP A 61 6.23 -3.34 15.32
C ASP A 61 5.76 -4.63 14.61
N TYR A 62 6.68 -5.41 14.05
CA TYR A 62 6.39 -6.74 13.49
C TYR A 62 6.12 -7.79 14.58
N ASP A 63 6.83 -7.72 15.71
CA ASP A 63 6.52 -8.55 16.88
C ASP A 63 5.10 -8.24 17.40
N ASP A 64 4.75 -6.96 17.51
CA ASP A 64 3.43 -6.51 17.94
C ASP A 64 2.33 -6.93 16.93
N LEU A 65 2.62 -6.86 15.63
CA LEU A 65 1.74 -7.33 14.56
C LEU A 65 1.47 -8.84 14.63
N LEU A 66 2.48 -9.65 14.96
CA LEU A 66 2.32 -11.10 15.12
C LEU A 66 1.58 -11.48 16.40
N ALA A 67 1.71 -10.68 17.45
CA ALA A 67 1.02 -10.89 18.72
C ALA A 67 -0.44 -10.39 18.69
N SER A 68 -0.79 -9.57 17.69
CA SER A 68 -2.09 -8.92 17.57
C SER A 68 -2.97 -9.58 16.51
N ASP A 69 -4.22 -9.86 16.87
CA ASP A 69 -5.26 -10.25 15.90
C ASP A 69 -5.85 -9.05 15.13
N ILE A 70 -5.41 -7.83 15.46
CA ILE A 70 -5.91 -6.57 14.91
C ILE A 70 -4.95 -6.09 13.82
N PRO A 71 -5.44 -5.80 12.61
CA PRO A 71 -4.62 -5.20 11.57
C PRO A 71 -4.12 -3.81 11.94
N SER A 72 -2.88 -3.49 11.56
CA SER A 72 -2.32 -2.16 11.73
C SER A 72 -2.44 -1.35 10.45
N THR A 73 -2.73 -0.06 10.60
CA THR A 73 -2.65 0.89 9.49
C THR A 73 -1.19 1.16 9.16
N ILE A 74 -0.85 1.02 7.88
CA ILE A 74 0.50 1.26 7.35
C ILE A 74 0.41 2.16 6.11
N GLU A 75 1.53 2.79 5.77
CA GLU A 75 1.73 3.49 4.51
C GLU A 75 2.66 2.68 3.61
N PHE A 76 2.23 2.49 2.37
CA PHE A 76 2.99 1.81 1.34
C PHE A 76 3.04 2.73 0.11
N GLU A 77 4.20 3.33 -0.14
CA GLU A 77 4.46 4.17 -1.31
C GLU A 77 3.45 5.33 -1.49
N GLY A 78 3.02 5.89 -0.36
CA GLY A 78 2.10 7.00 -0.17
C GLY A 78 0.63 6.60 -0.25
N VAL A 79 0.31 5.32 -0.07
CA VAL A 79 -1.06 4.79 -0.01
C VAL A 79 -1.25 4.05 1.30
N ILE A 80 -2.40 4.24 1.95
CA ILE A 80 -2.69 3.66 3.26
C ILE A 80 -3.25 2.25 3.12
N PHE A 81 -2.63 1.26 3.76
CA PHE A 81 -3.10 -0.12 3.80
C PHE A 81 -3.40 -0.56 5.22
N LEU A 82 -4.22 -1.60 5.36
CA LEU A 82 -4.18 -2.44 6.56
C LEU A 82 -3.14 -3.55 6.33
N LEU A 83 -2.26 -3.78 7.30
CA LEU A 83 -1.33 -4.90 7.31
C LEU A 83 -1.66 -5.82 8.48
N GLN A 84 -1.73 -7.13 8.21
CA GLN A 84 -1.78 -8.15 9.24
C GLN A 84 -0.74 -9.24 8.95
N ALA A 85 0.07 -9.54 9.95
CA ALA A 85 1.12 -10.55 9.87
C ALA A 85 0.70 -11.82 10.62
N PHE A 86 1.19 -12.97 10.15
CA PHE A 86 0.85 -14.28 10.71
C PHE A 86 2.10 -15.15 10.81
N ALA A 87 2.24 -15.88 11.92
CA ALA A 87 3.28 -16.89 12.09
C ALA A 87 2.80 -18.30 11.69
N ASP A 88 1.48 -18.53 11.67
CA ASP A 88 0.89 -19.85 11.46
C ASP A 88 -0.28 -19.83 10.46
N GLU A 89 -0.56 -21.02 9.94
CA GLU A 89 -1.56 -21.24 8.90
C GLU A 89 -3.00 -21.01 9.40
N GLU A 90 -3.30 -21.41 10.64
CA GLU A 90 -4.67 -21.42 11.17
C GLU A 90 -5.16 -20.00 11.42
N SER A 91 -4.32 -19.17 12.04
CA SER A 91 -4.59 -17.75 12.27
C SER A 91 -4.80 -17.00 10.95
N CYS A 92 -3.97 -17.30 9.94
CA CYS A 92 -4.09 -16.69 8.62
C CYS A 92 -5.41 -17.08 7.92
N LEU A 93 -5.79 -18.37 7.95
CA LEU A 93 -7.06 -18.83 7.39
C LEU A 93 -8.27 -18.23 8.10
N ALA A 94 -8.21 -18.06 9.42
CA ALA A 94 -9.25 -17.39 10.19
C ALA A 94 -9.38 -15.90 9.82
N ALA A 95 -8.27 -15.24 9.51
CA ALA A 95 -8.28 -13.85 9.06
C ALA A 95 -8.87 -13.70 7.64
N PHE A 96 -8.60 -14.65 6.73
CA PHE A 96 -9.26 -14.69 5.42
C PHE A 96 -10.78 -14.81 5.56
N GLU A 97 -11.27 -15.69 6.44
CA GLU A 97 -12.70 -15.86 6.70
C GLU A 97 -13.35 -14.55 7.18
N LYS A 98 -12.67 -13.79 8.04
CA LYS A 98 -13.18 -12.54 8.63
C LYS A 98 -13.15 -11.34 7.67
N ASN A 99 -12.28 -11.35 6.66
CA ASN A 99 -12.01 -10.18 5.80
C ASN A 99 -12.34 -10.43 4.31
N GLN A 100 -13.36 -11.26 4.03
CA GLN A 100 -13.79 -11.58 2.66
C GLN A 100 -14.33 -10.37 1.88
N ASP A 101 -14.72 -9.30 2.58
CA ASP A 101 -15.15 -8.02 2.00
C ASP A 101 -13.98 -7.18 1.44
N LYS A 102 -12.74 -7.56 1.75
CA LYS A 102 -11.55 -6.75 1.44
C LYS A 102 -10.81 -7.27 0.24
N ARG A 103 -10.12 -6.36 -0.43
CA ARG A 103 -9.09 -6.69 -1.39
C ARG A 103 -7.82 -7.10 -0.66
N ILE A 104 -7.40 -8.36 -0.79
CA ILE A 104 -6.20 -8.88 -0.11
C ILE A 104 -5.03 -9.04 -1.10
N PHE A 105 -3.88 -8.46 -0.75
CA PHE A 105 -2.58 -8.73 -1.33
C PHE A 105 -1.82 -9.62 -0.36
N PHE A 106 -1.57 -10.87 -0.76
CA PHE A 106 -1.08 -11.90 0.15
C PHE A 106 0.38 -12.22 -0.10
N ILE A 107 1.25 -11.98 0.88
CA ILE A 107 2.67 -12.31 0.86
C ILE A 107 2.90 -13.54 1.74
N THR A 108 3.68 -14.51 1.26
CA THR A 108 4.05 -15.68 2.06
C THR A 108 5.38 -16.28 1.62
N SER A 109 6.07 -17.01 2.50
CA SER A 109 7.22 -17.82 2.07
C SER A 109 6.80 -19.01 1.23
N GLY A 110 7.75 -19.59 0.49
CA GLY A 110 7.52 -20.81 -0.28
C GLY A 110 6.96 -21.98 0.55
N LEU A 111 7.52 -22.21 1.76
CA LEU A 111 7.10 -23.33 2.62
C LEU A 111 5.70 -23.14 3.24
N MET A 112 5.37 -21.91 3.64
CA MET A 112 4.04 -21.60 4.17
C MET A 112 3.01 -21.52 3.04
N GLY A 113 3.40 -20.93 1.91
CA GLY A 113 2.60 -20.83 0.68
C GLY A 113 2.15 -22.19 0.16
N GLU A 114 3.06 -23.18 0.11
CA GLU A 114 2.74 -24.53 -0.35
C GLU A 114 1.58 -25.17 0.43
N LYS A 115 1.46 -24.83 1.71
CA LYS A 115 0.41 -25.36 2.59
C LYS A 115 -0.89 -24.57 2.49
N ILE A 116 -0.81 -23.24 2.49
CA ILE A 116 -1.99 -22.38 2.65
C ILE A 116 -2.63 -21.96 1.33
N VAL A 117 -1.84 -21.75 0.27
CA VAL A 117 -2.35 -21.24 -1.02
C VAL A 117 -3.42 -22.18 -1.61
N PRO A 118 -3.24 -23.52 -1.63
CA PRO A 118 -4.29 -24.44 -2.06
C PRO A 118 -5.62 -24.21 -1.33
N LYS A 119 -5.57 -24.07 0.01
CA LYS A 119 -6.75 -23.93 0.87
C LYS A 119 -7.44 -22.58 0.65
N VAL A 120 -6.66 -21.51 0.52
CA VAL A 120 -7.15 -20.15 0.30
C VAL A 120 -7.77 -20.01 -1.08
N VAL A 121 -7.13 -20.54 -2.13
CA VAL A 121 -7.67 -20.49 -3.50
C VAL A 121 -8.90 -21.39 -3.67
N GLU A 122 -8.97 -22.52 -2.94
CA GLU A 122 -10.15 -23.38 -2.96
C GLU A 122 -11.36 -22.73 -2.27
N ARG A 123 -11.16 -22.12 -1.09
CA ARG A 123 -12.27 -21.61 -0.25
C ARG A 123 -12.63 -20.15 -0.53
N TYR A 124 -11.62 -19.32 -0.82
CA TYR A 124 -11.75 -17.87 -0.87
C TYR A 124 -11.35 -17.28 -2.23
N ARG A 125 -11.49 -18.07 -3.32
CA ARG A 125 -11.15 -17.66 -4.69
C ARG A 125 -11.69 -16.30 -5.10
N HIS A 126 -12.90 -15.98 -4.65
CA HIS A 126 -13.60 -14.75 -4.98
C HIS A 126 -12.84 -13.48 -4.53
N ILE A 127 -12.03 -13.55 -3.48
CA ILE A 127 -11.16 -12.45 -3.02
C ILE A 127 -10.11 -12.10 -4.09
N PHE A 128 -9.66 -13.11 -4.82
CA PHE A 128 -8.66 -13.00 -5.88
C PHE A 128 -9.27 -12.97 -7.28
N THR A 129 -10.56 -12.67 -7.41
CA THR A 129 -11.25 -12.62 -8.71
C THR A 129 -12.01 -11.32 -8.84
N ASP A 130 -11.92 -10.68 -10.02
CA ASP A 130 -12.71 -9.51 -10.34
C ASP A 130 -14.18 -9.91 -10.46
N LEU A 131 -15.05 -9.43 -9.58
CA LEU A 131 -16.46 -9.83 -9.59
C LEU A 131 -17.22 -9.35 -10.84
N ILE A 132 -16.69 -8.35 -11.56
CA ILE A 132 -17.31 -7.78 -12.76
C ILE A 132 -16.85 -8.54 -14.00
N THR A 133 -15.55 -8.75 -14.14
CA THR A 133 -14.96 -9.39 -15.34
C THR A 133 -14.75 -10.90 -15.17
N ASN A 134 -14.94 -11.42 -13.96
CA ASN A 134 -14.62 -12.79 -13.55
C ASN A 134 -13.18 -13.22 -13.88
N THR A 135 -12.26 -12.25 -13.94
CA THR A 135 -10.84 -12.48 -14.25
C THR A 135 -10.05 -12.61 -12.94
N PRO A 136 -9.17 -13.61 -12.80
CA PRO A 136 -8.33 -13.75 -11.63
C PRO A 136 -7.31 -12.61 -11.53
N TYR A 137 -6.89 -12.32 -10.31
CA TYR A 137 -5.83 -11.38 -10.04
C TYR A 137 -4.62 -12.09 -9.46
N LEU A 138 -3.47 -11.77 -10.03
CA LEU A 138 -2.17 -12.10 -9.47
C LEU A 138 -1.96 -11.26 -8.20
N SER A 139 -2.28 -11.83 -7.04
CA SER A 139 -2.24 -11.12 -5.76
C SER A 139 -1.76 -12.01 -4.62
N ILE A 140 -1.20 -13.18 -4.94
CA ILE A 140 -0.46 -14.03 -4.02
C ILE A 140 1.02 -14.00 -4.42
N TYR A 141 1.86 -13.43 -3.56
CA TYR A 141 3.29 -13.22 -3.76
C TYR A 141 4.06 -14.19 -2.87
N ILE A 142 4.73 -15.16 -3.49
CA ILE A 142 5.57 -16.14 -2.82
C ILE A 142 7.00 -15.65 -2.85
N PHE A 143 7.59 -15.42 -1.68
CA PHE A 143 8.99 -15.03 -1.56
C PHE A 143 9.82 -16.21 -1.05
N CYS A 144 10.77 -16.70 -1.85
CA CYS A 144 11.55 -17.89 -1.51
C CYS A 144 12.89 -17.96 -2.26
N HIS A 145 13.91 -18.54 -1.64
CA HIS A 145 15.22 -18.73 -2.28
C HIS A 145 15.23 -19.76 -3.41
N ASN A 146 14.34 -20.77 -3.37
CA ASN A 146 14.32 -21.85 -4.36
C ASN A 146 13.03 -21.81 -5.18
N THR A 147 12.97 -20.88 -6.14
CA THR A 147 11.82 -20.66 -7.01
C THR A 147 11.46 -21.89 -7.83
N MET A 148 12.45 -22.67 -8.27
CA MET A 148 12.26 -23.91 -9.02
C MET A 148 11.52 -24.97 -8.21
N TYR A 149 11.88 -25.15 -6.94
CA TYR A 149 11.19 -26.10 -6.06
C TYR A 149 9.72 -25.69 -5.85
N HIS A 150 9.48 -24.43 -5.50
CA HIS A 150 8.10 -23.96 -5.24
C HIS A 150 7.26 -23.77 -6.51
N GLY A 151 7.90 -23.57 -7.66
CA GLY A 151 7.21 -23.49 -8.96
C GLY A 151 6.43 -24.75 -9.32
N ASN A 152 6.90 -25.93 -8.89
CA ASN A 152 6.27 -27.21 -9.22
C ASN A 152 4.84 -27.34 -8.69
N TRP A 153 4.56 -26.82 -7.50
CA TRP A 153 3.20 -26.82 -6.94
C TRP A 153 2.45 -25.53 -7.32
N ALA A 154 3.16 -24.39 -7.39
CA ALA A 154 2.54 -23.10 -7.66
C ALA A 154 1.96 -22.98 -9.07
N VAL A 155 2.47 -23.75 -10.06
CA VAL A 155 1.94 -23.77 -11.43
C VAL A 155 0.46 -24.15 -11.50
N GLN A 156 -0.07 -24.85 -10.48
CA GLN A 156 -1.50 -25.17 -10.40
C GLN A 156 -2.37 -23.94 -10.06
N TYR A 157 -1.74 -22.82 -9.71
CA TYR A 157 -2.35 -21.57 -9.27
C TYR A 157 -1.72 -20.37 -9.99
N ASP A 158 -1.21 -20.57 -11.20
CA ASP A 158 -0.50 -19.55 -11.99
C ASP A 158 -1.35 -18.30 -12.30
N ASP A 159 -2.67 -18.45 -12.32
CA ASP A 159 -3.65 -17.35 -12.41
C ASP A 159 -3.64 -16.40 -11.19
N TYR A 160 -3.17 -16.86 -10.03
CA TYR A 160 -3.23 -16.13 -8.76
C TYR A 160 -1.85 -15.83 -8.16
N VAL A 161 -0.86 -16.66 -8.47
CA VAL A 161 0.43 -16.73 -7.78
C VAL A 161 1.57 -16.16 -8.61
N LEU A 162 2.46 -15.45 -7.93
CA LEU A 162 3.75 -15.00 -8.43
C LEU A 162 4.85 -15.42 -7.47
N ILE A 163 5.99 -15.90 -7.99
CA ILE A 163 7.13 -16.36 -7.18
C ILE A 163 8.33 -15.44 -7.41
N PHE A 164 9.03 -15.09 -6.33
CA PHE A 164 10.20 -14.22 -6.33
C PHE A 164 11.29 -14.77 -5.39
N ASP A 165 12.55 -14.58 -5.78
CA ASP A 165 13.75 -14.82 -4.98
C ASP A 165 14.47 -13.52 -4.56
N PHE A 166 14.10 -12.39 -5.15
CA PHE A 166 14.57 -11.06 -4.78
C PHE A 166 13.43 -10.16 -4.29
N ASP A 167 13.68 -9.49 -3.17
CA ASP A 167 12.78 -8.54 -2.51
C ASP A 167 12.39 -7.38 -3.43
N SER A 168 13.35 -6.80 -4.13
CA SER A 168 13.17 -5.70 -5.08
C SER A 168 12.25 -6.09 -6.24
N ASP A 169 12.34 -7.32 -6.75
CA ASP A 169 11.47 -7.81 -7.81
C ASP A 169 10.04 -8.01 -7.32
N LEU A 170 9.86 -8.56 -6.11
CA LEU A 170 8.56 -8.67 -5.45
C LEU A 170 7.94 -7.29 -5.25
N LEU A 171 8.66 -6.36 -4.62
CA LEU A 171 8.20 -5.00 -4.36
C LEU A 171 7.80 -4.30 -5.65
N ARG A 172 8.68 -4.30 -6.66
CA ARG A 172 8.40 -3.72 -7.97
C ARG A 172 7.12 -4.29 -8.57
N ARG A 173 6.95 -5.60 -8.52
CA ARG A 173 5.78 -6.27 -9.09
C ARG A 173 4.51 -5.97 -8.30
N MET A 174 4.57 -6.00 -6.98
CA MET A 174 3.46 -5.69 -6.09
C MET A 174 3.00 -4.24 -6.25
N THR A 175 3.90 -3.26 -6.24
CA THR A 175 3.59 -1.84 -6.46
C THR A 175 2.84 -1.63 -7.78
N ARG A 176 3.30 -2.29 -8.86
CA ARG A 176 2.64 -2.22 -10.16
C ARG A 176 1.25 -2.83 -10.12
N ASP A 177 1.11 -4.02 -9.56
CA ASP A 177 -0.16 -4.77 -9.57
C ASP A 177 -1.22 -4.06 -8.68
N ILE A 178 -0.80 -3.43 -7.57
CA ILE A 178 -1.64 -2.52 -6.77
C ILE A 178 -2.03 -1.28 -7.58
N ALA A 179 -1.11 -0.66 -8.32
CA ALA A 179 -1.42 0.50 -9.15
C ALA A 179 -2.45 0.17 -10.24
N ILE A 180 -2.35 -1.01 -10.85
CA ILE A 180 -3.37 -1.52 -11.80
C ILE A 180 -4.72 -1.63 -11.12
N TYR A 181 -4.78 -2.25 -9.92
CA TYR A 181 -6.02 -2.38 -9.16
C TYR A 181 -6.68 -1.02 -8.91
N PHE A 182 -5.94 -0.03 -8.42
CA PHE A 182 -6.51 1.29 -8.16
C PHE A 182 -6.93 2.01 -9.45
N ARG A 183 -6.17 1.89 -10.55
CA ARG A 183 -6.56 2.46 -11.84
C ARG A 183 -7.90 1.89 -12.30
N GLU A 184 -8.05 0.57 -12.28
CA GLU A 184 -9.26 -0.11 -12.74
C GLU A 184 -10.47 0.19 -11.87
N ARG A 185 -10.29 0.31 -10.55
CA ARG A 185 -11.36 0.75 -9.64
C ARG A 185 -11.75 2.19 -9.91
N GLY A 186 -10.77 3.08 -10.04
CA GLY A 186 -10.97 4.50 -10.37
C GLY A 186 -11.69 4.72 -11.70
N GLU A 187 -11.46 3.88 -12.71
CA GLU A 187 -12.17 3.96 -13.99
C GLU A 187 -13.65 3.53 -13.90
N ARG A 188 -13.99 2.65 -12.95
CA ARG A 188 -15.35 2.10 -12.81
C ARG A 188 -16.25 2.95 -11.93
N MET A 189 -15.72 3.50 -10.84
CA MET A 189 -16.46 4.26 -9.83
C MET A 189 -17.29 5.45 -10.36
N PRO A 190 -16.90 6.17 -11.42
CA PRO A 190 -17.74 7.23 -11.98
C PRO A 190 -19.10 6.74 -12.48
N LYS A 191 -19.20 5.47 -12.89
CA LYS A 191 -20.46 4.86 -13.33
C LYS A 191 -21.46 4.68 -12.18
N ASP A 192 -20.96 4.62 -10.95
CA ASP A 192 -21.73 4.50 -9.72
C ASP A 192 -21.94 5.88 -9.04
N ASN A 193 -21.68 6.97 -9.77
CA ASN A 193 -21.78 8.35 -9.30
C ASN A 193 -20.84 8.69 -8.11
N ASN A 194 -19.75 7.92 -7.95
CA ASN A 194 -18.71 8.17 -6.94
C ASN A 194 -17.46 8.78 -7.57
N ILE A 195 -17.54 10.05 -7.95
CA ILE A 195 -16.48 10.77 -8.67
C ILE A 195 -15.27 11.06 -7.77
N GLU A 196 -15.50 11.43 -6.51
CA GLU A 196 -14.42 11.74 -5.54
C GLU A 196 -13.60 10.48 -5.22
N GLY A 197 -14.27 9.36 -4.92
CA GLY A 197 -13.60 8.08 -4.71
C GLY A 197 -12.82 7.62 -5.94
N ALA A 198 -13.36 7.86 -7.14
CA ALA A 198 -12.68 7.58 -8.40
C ALA A 198 -11.36 8.36 -8.52
N LEU A 199 -11.39 9.67 -8.27
CA LEU A 199 -10.20 10.53 -8.31
C LEU A 199 -9.15 10.07 -7.29
N LYS A 200 -9.56 9.78 -6.05
CA LYS A 200 -8.68 9.26 -5.01
C LYS A 200 -7.94 8.00 -5.46
N HIS A 201 -8.67 7.03 -6.02
CA HIS A 201 -8.09 5.80 -6.56
C HIS A 201 -7.14 6.08 -7.74
N LEU A 202 -7.49 6.97 -8.66
CA LEU A 202 -6.62 7.33 -9.78
C LEU A 202 -5.34 8.05 -9.33
N HIS A 203 -5.41 8.91 -8.31
CA HIS A 203 -4.23 9.56 -7.73
C HIS A 203 -3.31 8.56 -7.03
N TRP A 204 -3.85 7.60 -6.27
CA TRP A 204 -3.09 6.48 -5.72
C TRP A 204 -2.43 5.65 -6.81
N ALA A 205 -3.17 5.30 -7.87
CA ALA A 205 -2.63 4.59 -9.02
C ALA A 205 -1.46 5.34 -9.67
N LYS A 206 -1.59 6.67 -9.86
CA LYS A 206 -0.53 7.52 -10.41
C LYS A 206 0.72 7.50 -9.53
N ARG A 207 0.54 7.67 -8.21
CA ARG A 207 1.64 7.69 -7.23
C ARG A 207 2.40 6.36 -7.23
N LEU A 208 1.67 5.25 -7.14
CA LEU A 208 2.27 3.91 -7.17
C LEU A 208 2.95 3.62 -8.51
N TRP A 209 2.36 4.04 -9.64
CA TRP A 209 2.99 3.84 -10.95
C TRP A 209 4.31 4.61 -11.10
N TYR A 210 4.36 5.82 -10.54
CA TYR A 210 5.60 6.61 -10.49
C TYR A 210 6.69 5.88 -9.69
N GLN A 211 6.34 5.32 -8.52
CA GLN A 211 7.29 4.56 -7.70
C GLN A 211 7.73 3.26 -8.38
N TYR A 212 6.82 2.55 -9.05
CA TYR A 212 7.16 1.40 -9.88
C TYR A 212 8.20 1.75 -10.96
N GLU A 213 8.03 2.86 -11.67
CA GLU A 213 9.00 3.28 -12.70
C GLU A 213 10.33 3.75 -12.07
N LYS A 214 10.34 4.32 -10.85
CA LYS A 214 11.59 4.59 -10.10
C LYS A 214 12.37 3.32 -9.80
N ILE A 215 11.70 2.33 -9.20
CA ILE A 215 12.31 1.04 -8.85
C ILE A 215 12.85 0.36 -10.11
N LYS A 216 12.07 0.37 -11.19
CA LYS A 216 12.46 -0.23 -12.48
C LYS A 216 13.67 0.45 -13.13
N GLN A 217 13.86 1.75 -12.91
CA GLN A 217 14.99 2.52 -13.43
C GLN A 217 16.20 2.55 -12.47
N ASP A 218 16.15 1.79 -11.37
CA ASP A 218 17.18 1.74 -10.33
C ASP A 218 17.53 3.12 -9.76
N TYR A 219 16.52 4.00 -9.67
CA TYR A 219 16.67 5.26 -8.96
C TYR A 219 16.50 5.03 -7.46
N LYS A 220 17.44 5.56 -6.67
CA LYS A 220 17.26 5.63 -5.21
C LYS A 220 15.97 6.39 -4.90
N THR A 221 15.25 5.96 -3.87
CA THR A 221 13.97 6.55 -3.44
C THR A 221 14.07 8.06 -3.21
N ASP A 222 15.22 8.55 -2.74
CA ASP A 222 15.47 9.97 -2.46
C ASP A 222 16.05 10.75 -3.64
N TYR A 223 16.22 10.12 -4.80
CA TYR A 223 16.86 10.75 -5.94
C TYR A 223 15.90 11.72 -6.63
N PRO A 224 16.23 13.03 -6.75
CA PRO A 224 15.32 14.06 -7.25
C PRO A 224 15.12 14.03 -8.77
N LYS A 225 15.63 12.99 -9.46
CA LYS A 225 15.55 12.91 -10.91
C LYS A 225 14.13 12.56 -11.32
N MET A 226 13.54 13.39 -12.18
CA MET A 226 12.24 13.09 -12.79
C MET A 226 12.32 11.76 -13.52
N VAL A 227 11.40 10.87 -13.15
CA VAL A 227 11.18 9.60 -13.84
C VAL A 227 10.69 9.89 -15.25
N SER A 228 11.18 9.13 -16.22
CA SER A 228 10.64 9.21 -17.58
C SER A 228 9.16 8.81 -17.58
N GLU A 229 8.32 9.67 -18.13
CA GLU A 229 6.88 9.44 -18.21
C GLU A 229 6.60 8.20 -19.07
N SER A 230 5.93 7.20 -18.48
CA SER A 230 5.52 5.99 -19.19
C SER A 230 4.17 6.18 -19.89
N LYS A 231 3.85 5.27 -20.82
CA LYS A 231 2.53 5.26 -21.48
C LYS A 231 1.40 5.16 -20.45
N GLN A 232 1.59 4.33 -19.43
CA GLN A 232 0.60 4.07 -18.39
C GLN A 232 0.38 5.27 -17.48
N MET A 233 1.43 6.05 -17.17
CA MET A 233 1.27 7.32 -16.45
C MET A 233 0.38 8.29 -17.22
N ARG A 234 0.59 8.43 -18.54
CA ARG A 234 -0.27 9.26 -19.40
C ARG A 234 -1.70 8.77 -19.44
N GLU A 235 -1.91 7.45 -19.55
CA GLU A 235 -3.24 6.86 -19.51
C GLU A 235 -3.96 7.16 -18.19
N ILE A 236 -3.26 7.08 -17.04
CA ILE A 236 -3.81 7.46 -15.73
C ILE A 236 -4.12 8.96 -15.69
N ASP A 237 -3.23 9.83 -16.19
CA ASP A 237 -3.45 11.28 -16.22
C ASP A 237 -4.63 11.70 -17.10
N GLU A 238 -4.84 11.01 -18.21
CA GLU A 238 -6.03 11.20 -19.03
C GLU A 238 -7.31 10.78 -18.30
N LEU A 239 -7.27 9.66 -17.56
CA LEU A 239 -8.41 9.22 -16.75
C LEU A 239 -8.73 10.23 -15.63
N ILE A 240 -7.72 10.77 -14.95
CA ILE A 240 -7.88 11.83 -13.95
C ILE A 240 -8.59 13.03 -14.58
N LYS A 241 -8.05 13.58 -15.67
CA LYS A 241 -8.62 14.74 -16.37
C LYS A 241 -10.07 14.51 -16.81
N ARG A 242 -10.38 13.32 -17.33
CA ARG A 242 -11.76 12.96 -17.73
C ARG A 242 -12.69 12.90 -16.52
N THR A 243 -12.21 12.39 -15.40
CA THR A 243 -13.00 12.25 -14.16
C THR A 243 -13.21 13.60 -13.49
N GLU A 244 -12.20 14.47 -13.44
CA GLU A 244 -12.30 15.85 -12.95
C GLU A 244 -13.33 16.66 -13.75
N ALA A 245 -13.40 16.46 -15.07
CA ALA A 245 -14.38 17.13 -15.92
C ALA A 245 -15.85 16.74 -15.63
N MET A 246 -16.07 15.65 -14.88
CA MET A 246 -17.40 15.21 -14.43
C MET A 246 -17.83 15.88 -13.12
N LEU A 247 -16.92 16.55 -12.41
CA LEU A 247 -17.25 17.24 -11.16
C LEU A 247 -18.16 18.46 -11.43
N PRO A 248 -19.16 18.72 -10.56
CA PRO A 248 -19.95 19.93 -10.63
C PRO A 248 -19.05 21.18 -10.55
N LYS A 249 -19.30 22.18 -11.40
CA LYS A 249 -18.61 23.47 -11.30
C LYS A 249 -18.89 24.08 -9.92
N GLY A 250 -17.90 24.06 -9.03
CA GLY A 250 -18.00 24.55 -7.65
C GLY A 250 -17.53 23.55 -6.59
N SER A 251 -17.35 22.27 -6.91
CA SER A 251 -16.64 21.32 -6.04
C SER A 251 -15.13 21.43 -6.29
N SER A 252 -14.48 22.43 -5.68
CA SER A 252 -13.02 22.49 -5.60
C SER A 252 -12.55 21.44 -4.60
N LEU A 253 -11.82 20.42 -5.05
CA LEU A 253 -11.02 19.55 -4.18
C LEU A 253 -9.71 20.23 -3.72
N ASN A 254 -9.45 21.47 -4.17
CA ASN A 254 -8.12 22.12 -4.07
C ASN A 254 -8.01 23.27 -3.08
N ASP A 255 -8.97 23.48 -2.18
CA ASP A 255 -8.91 24.64 -1.26
C ASP A 255 -7.89 24.50 -0.11
N HIS A 256 -7.04 23.47 -0.06
CA HIS A 256 -6.07 23.25 1.04
C HIS A 256 -4.58 23.16 0.64
N HIS A 257 -4.20 23.63 -0.56
CA HIS A 257 -2.80 23.84 -0.91
C HIS A 257 -2.51 25.26 -1.39
N SER A 258 -2.68 26.21 -0.48
CA SER A 258 -1.97 27.49 -0.52
C SER A 258 -1.49 27.79 0.88
N ASN A 259 -0.27 27.33 1.20
CA ASN A 259 0.41 27.82 2.38
C ASN A 259 1.25 29.04 1.96
N ASP A 260 0.92 30.14 2.62
CA ASP A 260 1.52 31.46 2.54
C ASP A 260 3.05 31.39 2.59
N HIS A 261 3.68 31.93 1.56
CA HIS A 261 4.95 32.63 1.70
C HIS A 261 4.66 34.12 1.55
N SER A 262 4.17 34.72 2.63
CA SER A 262 4.31 36.14 2.86
C SER A 262 5.68 36.38 3.51
N ASP A 263 6.57 36.98 2.72
CA ASP A 263 7.85 37.53 3.12
C ASP A 263 7.71 38.41 4.37
N GLY A 264 8.34 37.99 5.45
CA GLY A 264 8.63 38.83 6.60
C GLY A 264 10.09 39.27 6.55
N GLU A 265 10.35 40.43 5.93
CA GLU A 265 11.59 41.17 6.13
C GLU A 265 11.75 41.46 7.63
N MET A 266 12.79 40.89 8.25
CA MET A 266 13.15 41.16 9.63
C MET A 266 14.44 41.97 9.65
N ASP A 267 14.29 43.28 9.79
CA ASP A 267 15.38 44.23 10.04
C ASP A 267 16.07 43.91 11.37
N THR A 268 17.31 43.45 11.30
CA THR A 268 18.23 43.42 12.45
C THR A 268 18.84 44.81 12.67
N GLN A 269 18.34 45.54 13.68
CA GLN A 269 19.09 46.64 14.28
C GLN A 269 20.04 46.10 15.35
N ALA A 270 21.32 46.43 15.16
CA ALA A 270 22.39 46.22 16.12
C ALA A 270 22.33 47.28 17.23
N SER A 271 22.36 46.83 18.49
CA SER A 271 22.57 47.69 19.65
C SER A 271 23.91 47.30 20.29
N GLU A 272 24.84 48.25 20.29
CA GLU A 272 26.10 48.20 21.02
C GLU A 272 25.86 48.18 22.54
N PRO A 273 26.69 47.49 23.34
CA PRO A 273 26.79 47.76 24.76
C PRO A 273 27.87 48.82 25.02
N GLY A 274 27.44 49.96 25.55
CA GLY A 274 28.29 50.92 26.25
C GLY A 274 28.31 50.64 27.75
N GLU A 275 29.54 50.70 28.29
CA GLU A 275 29.97 50.71 29.71
C GLU A 275 29.84 49.44 30.55
#